data_AF-A0A1Y2FXK5-F1
#
_entry.id   AF-A0A1Y2FXK5-F1
#
_cell.length_a   1.000
_cell.length_b   1.000
_cell.length_c   1.000
_cell.angle_alpha   90.00
_cell.angle_beta   90.00
_cell.angle_gamma   90.00
#
_symmetry.space_group_name_H-M   'P 1'
#
loop_
_entity.id
_entity.type
_entity.pdbx_description
1 polymer ?
#
loop_
_entity_poly.entity_id
_entity_poly.type
_entity_poly.pdbx_seq_one_letter_code
_entity_poly.pdbx_strand_id
1 'polypeptide(L)'
;MLALARPIRYARTIPINPVLRQFHSAPSPLAQYHFDTADYVTRLESHGLSRTQAEGVIDTLEEIIGESIQTMQGNLVTRAEQDKHHYQQKVDFASLKQTLELSEKTDFVNLKAENERLLGDIERLKQRLREEITRTQAGVRLDLNLEKGRIRDELSTRVVKLADVDTRIENEIGLLRTSMEAVKFNILQYAFAVMSGTGALLLAYLRMFAH
;
A
#
# COMPACT_ATOMS: atom_id res chain seq x y z
N MET A 1 13.98 -11.19 -22.29
CA MET A 1 14.30 -10.57 -20.99
C MET A 1 13.61 -11.36 -19.89
N LEU A 2 14.32 -12.32 -19.28
CA LEU A 2 13.85 -13.14 -18.16
C LEU A 2 14.50 -12.62 -16.89
N ALA A 3 13.80 -11.77 -16.14
CA ALA A 3 14.26 -11.30 -14.83
C ALA A 3 13.73 -12.26 -13.75
N LEU A 4 14.56 -13.23 -13.38
CA LEU A 4 14.40 -14.07 -12.19
C LEU A 4 14.56 -13.20 -10.93
N ALA A 5 13.45 -12.77 -10.33
CA ALA A 5 13.46 -12.13 -9.02
C ALA A 5 13.57 -13.22 -7.93
N ARG A 6 14.67 -13.16 -7.19
CA ARG A 6 15.09 -14.13 -6.17
C ARG A 6 14.16 -14.11 -4.93
N PRO A 7 13.89 -15.25 -4.28
CA PRO A 7 13.21 -15.27 -2.99
C PRO A 7 14.13 -14.72 -1.88
N ILE A 8 13.60 -13.79 -1.09
CA ILE A 8 14.25 -13.22 0.09
C ILE A 8 14.28 -14.31 1.17
N ARG A 9 15.44 -14.95 1.34
CA ARG A 9 15.69 -15.89 2.44
C ARG A 9 16.08 -15.11 3.70
N TYR A 10 15.13 -14.84 4.58
CA TYR A 10 15.45 -14.57 5.99
C TYR A 10 15.54 -15.90 6.73
N ALA A 11 16.68 -16.59 6.57
CA ALA A 11 17.08 -17.68 7.45
C ALA A 11 18.36 -17.24 8.15
N ARG A 12 18.23 -16.38 9.16
CA ARG A 12 19.30 -16.16 10.13
C ARG A 12 19.25 -17.30 11.12
N THR A 13 19.82 -18.44 10.77
CA THR A 13 20.15 -19.48 11.73
C THR A 13 21.20 -18.88 12.65
N ILE A 14 20.78 -18.37 13.80
CA ILE A 14 21.70 -18.09 14.90
C ILE A 14 22.28 -19.46 15.27
N PRO A 15 23.60 -19.70 15.16
CA PRO A 15 24.16 -20.89 15.73
C PRO A 15 23.98 -20.77 17.24
N ILE A 16 22.94 -21.42 17.76
CA ILE A 16 22.83 -21.72 19.17
C ILE A 16 23.98 -22.68 19.41
N ASN A 17 25.14 -22.13 19.74
CA ASN A 17 26.24 -22.91 20.26
C ASN A 17 25.73 -23.40 21.62
N PRO A 18 25.41 -24.69 21.81
CA PRO A 18 25.13 -25.17 23.13
C PRO A 18 26.48 -25.15 23.83
N VAL A 19 26.83 -24.00 24.43
CA VAL A 19 27.78 -23.99 25.52
C VAL A 19 27.05 -24.79 26.60
N LEU A 20 27.22 -26.11 26.54
CA LEU A 20 27.08 -27.00 27.66
C LEU A 20 28.11 -26.47 28.65
N ARG A 21 27.74 -25.42 29.40
CA ARG A 21 28.31 -25.14 30.70
C ARG A 21 27.91 -26.36 31.51
N GLN A 22 28.76 -27.36 31.41
CA GLN A 22 28.77 -28.49 32.28
C GLN A 22 29.13 -27.87 33.63
N PHE A 23 28.08 -27.52 34.39
CA PHE A 23 28.21 -27.11 35.76
C PHE A 23 28.76 -28.33 36.47
N HIS A 24 30.07 -28.41 36.57
CA HIS A 24 30.74 -29.39 37.38
C HIS A 24 30.46 -28.97 38.83
N SER A 25 29.38 -29.50 39.40
CA SER A 25 29.28 -29.68 40.84
C SER A 25 30.20 -30.84 41.22
N ALA A 26 31.49 -30.72 40.90
CA ALA A 26 32.47 -31.50 41.63
C ALA A 26 32.32 -31.02 43.07
N PRO A 27 31.96 -31.88 44.04
CA PRO A 27 32.11 -31.47 45.41
C PRO A 27 33.59 -31.11 45.52
N SER A 28 33.93 -29.87 45.89
CA SER A 28 35.17 -29.70 46.61
C SER A 28 35.07 -30.75 47.70
N PRO A 29 35.99 -31.72 47.79
CA PRO A 29 36.07 -32.47 49.03
C PRO A 29 36.12 -31.37 50.07
N LEU A 30 35.16 -31.35 51.00
CA LEU A 30 35.38 -30.68 52.26
C LEU A 30 36.63 -31.38 52.75
N ALA A 31 37.80 -30.78 52.47
CA ALA A 31 39.05 -31.25 52.96
C ALA A 31 38.76 -31.37 54.46
N GLN A 32 38.76 -32.60 54.96
CA GLN A 32 38.54 -32.87 56.37
C GLN A 32 39.77 -32.29 57.07
N TYR A 33 39.76 -30.98 57.24
CA TYR A 33 40.68 -30.26 58.08
C TYR A 33 40.25 -30.60 59.49
N HIS A 34 40.86 -31.65 60.02
CA HIS A 34 40.75 -31.98 61.42
C HIS A 34 41.42 -30.86 62.20
N PHE A 35 40.62 -30.11 62.96
CA PHE A 35 41.12 -29.10 63.87
C PHE A 35 41.69 -29.81 65.10
N ASP A 36 43.01 -29.95 65.16
CA ASP A 36 43.70 -30.61 66.27
C ASP A 36 43.91 -29.61 67.42
N THR A 37 42.92 -29.53 68.29
CA THR A 37 42.89 -28.70 69.49
C THR A 37 44.17 -28.84 70.33
N ALA A 38 44.75 -30.04 70.41
CA ALA A 38 45.92 -30.32 71.25
C ALA A 38 47.23 -29.77 70.66
N ASP A 39 47.45 -29.96 69.34
CA ASP A 39 48.63 -29.40 68.65
C ASP A 39 48.64 -27.86 68.70
N TYR A 40 47.46 -27.24 68.56
CA TYR A 40 47.36 -25.77 68.63
C TYR A 40 47.58 -25.23 70.04
N VAL A 41 47.13 -25.91 71.10
CA VAL A 41 47.43 -25.53 72.49
C VAL A 41 48.92 -25.57 72.75
N THR A 42 49.62 -26.65 72.36
CA THR A 42 51.07 -26.76 72.54
C THR A 42 51.85 -25.69 71.75
N ARG A 43 51.38 -25.33 70.55
CA ARG A 43 51.98 -24.22 69.78
C ARG A 43 51.77 -22.87 70.44
N LEU A 44 50.58 -22.60 70.97
CA LEU A 44 50.30 -21.35 71.70
C LEU A 44 51.12 -21.24 72.99
N GLU A 45 51.30 -22.34 73.71
CA GLU A 45 52.20 -22.43 74.86
C GLU A 45 53.66 -22.11 74.46
N SER A 46 54.12 -22.65 73.32
CA SER A 46 55.47 -22.37 72.79
C SER A 46 55.69 -20.91 72.37
N HIS A 47 54.61 -20.16 72.18
CA HIS A 47 54.62 -18.73 71.84
C HIS A 47 54.37 -17.82 73.06
N GLY A 48 54.39 -18.40 74.27
CA GLY A 48 54.39 -17.65 75.53
C GLY A 48 53.03 -17.44 76.17
N LEU A 49 51.96 -18.10 75.68
CA LEU A 49 50.66 -18.10 76.36
C LEU A 49 50.65 -19.12 77.50
N SER A 50 49.92 -18.83 78.59
CA SER A 50 49.66 -19.87 79.59
C SER A 50 48.72 -20.93 79.03
N ARG A 51 48.85 -22.17 79.50
CA ARG A 51 47.97 -23.28 79.10
C ARG A 51 46.49 -22.92 79.13
N THR A 52 46.05 -22.27 80.20
CA THR A 52 44.66 -21.80 80.39
C THR A 52 44.22 -20.76 79.37
N GLN A 53 45.12 -19.87 78.92
CA GLN A 53 44.85 -18.89 77.88
C GLN A 53 44.80 -19.56 76.50
N ALA A 54 45.72 -20.49 76.23
CA ALA A 54 45.75 -21.26 74.99
C ALA A 54 44.49 -22.13 74.84
N GLU A 55 44.08 -22.83 75.89
CA GLU A 55 42.84 -23.63 75.92
C GLU A 55 41.61 -22.74 75.67
N GLY A 56 41.49 -21.57 76.31
CA GLY A 56 40.35 -20.67 76.10
C GLY A 56 40.29 -20.05 74.68
N VAL A 57 41.44 -19.74 74.08
CA VAL A 57 41.48 -19.24 72.68
C VAL A 57 41.05 -20.33 71.71
N ILE A 58 41.47 -21.57 71.93
CA ILE A 58 41.12 -22.68 71.05
C ILE A 58 39.65 -23.10 71.20
N ASP A 59 39.09 -23.05 72.42
CA ASP A 59 37.67 -23.31 72.68
C ASP A 59 36.76 -22.32 71.92
N THR A 60 37.09 -21.02 71.96
CA THR A 60 36.34 -20.00 71.19
C THR A 60 36.49 -20.17 69.67
N LEU A 61 37.65 -20.63 69.20
CA LEU A 61 37.88 -20.94 67.78
C LEU A 61 37.07 -22.16 67.32
N GLU A 62 36.97 -23.19 68.16
CA GLU A 62 36.16 -24.39 67.89
C GLU A 62 34.68 -24.02 67.76
N GLU A 63 34.17 -23.14 68.63
CA GLU A 63 32.80 -22.62 68.56
C GLU A 63 32.54 -21.84 67.25
N ILE A 64 33.41 -20.88 66.89
CA ILE A 64 33.27 -20.07 65.67
C ILE A 64 33.36 -20.94 64.41
N ILE A 65 34.28 -21.91 64.37
CA ILE A 65 34.43 -22.84 63.24
C ILE A 65 33.19 -23.74 63.14
N GLY A 66 32.66 -24.22 64.26
CA GLY A 66 31.42 -24.98 64.32
C GLY A 66 30.23 -24.21 63.76
N GLU A 67 30.05 -22.96 64.20
CA GLU A 67 29.00 -22.07 63.70
C GLU A 67 29.18 -21.75 62.20
N SER A 68 30.41 -21.52 61.75
CA SER A 68 30.73 -21.25 60.34
C SER A 68 30.40 -22.44 59.43
N ILE A 69 30.77 -23.66 59.83
CA ILE A 69 30.46 -24.89 59.08
C ILE A 69 28.95 -25.10 59.01
N GLN A 70 28.23 -24.93 60.12
CA GLN A 70 26.77 -25.08 60.14
C GLN A 70 26.07 -24.02 59.27
N THR A 71 26.51 -22.76 59.35
CA THR A 71 25.98 -21.66 58.52
C THR A 71 26.26 -21.91 57.03
N MET A 72 27.46 -22.39 56.71
CA MET A 72 27.84 -22.71 55.32
C MET A 72 27.04 -23.90 54.79
N GLN A 73 26.84 -24.95 55.59
CA GLN A 73 25.99 -26.09 55.24
C GLN A 73 24.50 -25.71 55.10
N GLY A 74 24.00 -24.79 55.92
CA GLY A 74 22.64 -24.26 55.83
C GLY A 74 22.37 -23.47 54.55
N ASN A 75 23.41 -22.90 53.93
CA ASN A 75 23.33 -22.20 52.65
C ASN A 75 23.57 -23.13 51.43
N LEU A 76 23.92 -24.40 51.65
CA LEU A 76 24.10 -25.38 50.58
C LEU A 76 22.77 -26.06 50.26
N VAL A 77 22.49 -26.20 48.96
CA VAL A 77 21.35 -26.98 48.48
C VAL A 77 21.73 -28.46 48.45
N THR A 78 20.83 -29.31 48.95
CA THR A 78 21.03 -30.76 48.88
C THR A 78 20.99 -31.23 47.43
N ARG A 79 21.76 -32.29 47.09
CA ARG A 79 21.75 -32.85 45.72
C ARG A 79 20.35 -33.26 45.27
N ALA A 80 19.54 -33.82 46.17
CA ALA A 80 18.17 -34.21 45.87
C ALA A 80 17.29 -33.01 45.47
N GLU A 81 17.46 -31.87 46.13
CA GLU A 81 16.73 -30.65 45.82
C GLU A 81 17.23 -30.00 44.53
N GLN A 82 18.54 -30.01 44.28
CA GLN A 82 19.12 -29.61 43.00
C GLN A 82 18.57 -30.47 41.85
N ASP A 83 18.53 -31.78 42.00
CA ASP A 83 18.03 -32.72 40.99
C ASP A 83 16.53 -32.52 40.73
N LYS A 84 15.75 -32.25 41.79
CA LYS A 84 14.32 -31.90 41.68
C LYS A 84 14.12 -30.61 40.89
N HIS A 85 14.87 -29.54 41.21
CA HIS A 85 14.79 -28.29 40.46
C HIS A 85 15.18 -28.48 38.99
N HIS A 86 16.23 -29.27 38.74
CA HIS A 86 16.65 -29.57 37.38
C HIS A 86 15.62 -30.39 36.59
N TYR A 87 14.94 -31.33 37.25
CA TYR A 87 13.84 -32.07 36.65
C TYR A 87 12.64 -31.17 36.33
N GLN A 88 12.26 -30.29 37.27
CA GLN A 88 11.18 -29.33 37.06
C GLN A 88 11.47 -28.41 35.86
N GLN A 89 12.69 -27.88 35.78
CA GLN A 89 13.13 -27.06 34.64
C GLN A 89 13.03 -27.81 33.31
N LYS A 90 13.36 -29.11 33.27
CA LYS A 90 13.22 -29.92 32.06
C LYS A 90 11.77 -30.09 31.63
N VAL A 91 10.88 -30.33 32.58
CA VAL A 91 9.43 -30.46 32.30
C VAL A 91 8.87 -29.13 31.80
N ASP A 92 9.20 -28.03 32.47
CA ASP A 92 8.75 -26.69 32.08
C ASP A 92 9.28 -26.31 30.69
N PHE A 93 10.53 -26.63 30.38
CA PHE A 93 11.12 -26.42 29.06
C PHE A 93 10.43 -27.26 27.97
N ALA A 94 10.10 -28.52 28.25
CA ALA A 94 9.37 -29.37 27.32
C ALA A 94 7.95 -28.82 27.05
N SER A 95 7.25 -28.36 28.09
CA SER A 95 5.94 -27.74 27.98
C SER A 95 5.96 -26.42 27.19
N LEU A 96 6.94 -25.56 27.46
CA LEU A 96 7.14 -24.30 26.73
C LEU A 96 7.41 -24.57 25.25
N LYS A 97 8.30 -25.54 24.96
CA LYS A 97 8.61 -25.95 23.59
C LYS A 97 7.36 -26.42 22.85
N GLN A 98 6.56 -27.29 23.47
CA GLN A 98 5.33 -27.78 22.86
C GLN A 98 4.31 -26.65 22.60
N THR A 99 4.19 -25.72 23.54
CA THR A 99 3.29 -24.55 23.41
C THR A 99 3.75 -23.65 22.26
N LEU A 100 5.06 -23.41 22.14
CA LEU A 100 5.64 -22.64 21.06
C LEU A 100 5.39 -23.31 19.70
N GLU A 101 5.69 -24.61 19.56
CA GLU A 101 5.47 -25.36 18.31
C GLU A 101 4.00 -25.35 17.88
N LEU A 102 3.07 -25.46 18.85
CA LEU A 102 1.63 -25.35 18.58
C LEU A 102 1.22 -23.95 18.15
N SER A 103 1.73 -22.91 18.81
CA SER A 103 1.47 -21.51 18.44
C SER A 103 1.98 -21.23 17.04
N GLU A 104 3.23 -21.58 16.74
CA GLU A 104 3.84 -21.39 15.42
C GLU A 104 3.06 -22.11 14.32
N LYS A 105 2.61 -23.34 14.57
CA LYS A 105 1.78 -24.10 13.61
C LYS A 105 0.43 -23.41 13.39
N THR A 106 -0.19 -22.89 14.45
CA THR A 106 -1.48 -22.20 14.37
C THR A 106 -1.33 -20.90 13.58
N ASP A 107 -0.32 -20.10 13.90
CA ASP A 107 -0.02 -18.85 13.21
C ASP A 107 0.31 -19.10 11.73
N PHE A 108 1.08 -20.15 11.43
CA PHE A 108 1.38 -20.51 10.05
C PHE A 108 0.12 -20.88 9.26
N VAL A 109 -0.79 -21.67 9.84
CA VAL A 109 -2.06 -22.03 9.20
C VAL A 109 -2.93 -20.80 8.97
N ASN A 110 -3.01 -19.91 9.97
CA ASN A 110 -3.77 -18.66 9.87
C ASN A 110 -3.20 -17.74 8.78
N LEU A 111 -1.89 -17.53 8.76
CA LEU A 111 -1.22 -16.73 7.74
C LEU A 111 -1.40 -17.32 6.34
N LYS A 112 -1.32 -18.64 6.21
CA LYS A 112 -1.55 -19.32 4.92
C LYS A 112 -3.00 -19.10 4.44
N ALA A 113 -3.98 -19.29 5.32
CA ALA A 113 -5.39 -19.08 5.00
C ALA A 113 -5.68 -17.63 4.62
N GLU A 114 -5.09 -16.66 5.33
CA GLU A 114 -5.21 -15.24 5.00
C GLU A 114 -4.55 -14.92 3.66
N ASN A 115 -3.39 -15.49 3.36
CA ASN A 115 -2.72 -15.31 2.08
C ASN A 115 -3.59 -15.84 0.92
N GLU A 116 -4.14 -17.05 1.04
CA GLU A 116 -5.05 -17.63 0.05
C GLU A 116 -6.31 -16.77 -0.13
N ARG A 117 -6.87 -16.24 0.98
CA ARG A 117 -8.01 -15.31 0.93
C ARG A 117 -7.66 -14.03 0.17
N LEU A 118 -6.53 -13.40 0.48
CA LEU A 118 -6.06 -12.17 -0.17
C LEU A 118 -5.79 -12.39 -1.65
N LEU A 119 -5.18 -13.52 -2.04
CA LEU A 119 -5.00 -13.88 -3.45
C LEU A 119 -6.34 -14.02 -4.18
N GLY A 120 -7.35 -14.62 -3.53
CA GLY A 120 -8.70 -14.70 -4.06
C GLY A 120 -9.35 -13.32 -4.25
N ASP A 121 -9.20 -12.43 -3.29
CA ASP A 121 -9.74 -11.07 -3.36
C ASP A 121 -9.04 -10.23 -4.45
N ILE A 122 -7.73 -10.41 -4.64
CA ILE A 122 -6.97 -9.78 -5.73
C ILE A 122 -7.50 -10.21 -7.10
N GLU A 123 -7.72 -11.50 -7.33
CA GLU A 123 -8.23 -11.98 -8.63
C GLU A 123 -9.66 -11.49 -8.88
N ARG A 124 -10.51 -11.43 -7.85
CA ARG A 124 -11.85 -10.83 -7.93
C ARG A 124 -11.80 -9.34 -8.29
N LEU A 125 -10.93 -8.57 -7.65
CA LEU A 125 -10.76 -7.13 -7.92
C LEU A 125 -10.27 -6.90 -9.35
N LYS A 126 -9.31 -7.70 -9.81
CA LYS A 126 -8.78 -7.64 -11.17
C LYS A 126 -9.86 -7.96 -12.21
N GLN A 127 -10.72 -8.94 -11.95
CA GLN A 127 -11.84 -9.26 -12.83
C GLN A 127 -12.85 -8.12 -12.89
N ARG A 128 -13.27 -7.58 -11.74
CA ARG A 128 -14.17 -6.41 -11.68
C ARG A 128 -13.60 -5.21 -12.43
N LEU A 129 -12.31 -4.91 -12.23
CA LEU A 129 -11.66 -3.80 -12.92
C LEU A 129 -11.68 -3.99 -14.45
N ARG A 130 -11.43 -5.21 -14.94
CA ARG A 130 -11.53 -5.51 -16.39
C ARG A 130 -12.95 -5.30 -16.93
N GLU A 131 -13.96 -5.74 -16.18
CA GLU A 131 -15.36 -5.55 -16.53
C GLU A 131 -15.75 -4.07 -16.56
N GLU A 132 -15.31 -3.29 -15.58
CA GLU A 132 -15.55 -1.84 -15.53
C GLU A 132 -14.84 -1.09 -16.66
N ILE A 133 -13.58 -1.44 -16.96
CA ILE A 133 -12.86 -0.87 -18.12
C ILE A 133 -13.61 -1.16 -19.41
N THR A 134 -14.03 -2.41 -19.61
CA THR A 134 -14.75 -2.83 -20.82
C THR A 134 -16.10 -2.11 -20.93
N ARG A 135 -16.84 -2.00 -19.82
CA ARG A 135 -18.12 -1.29 -19.76
C ARG A 135 -17.96 0.19 -20.07
N THR A 136 -17.00 0.86 -19.43
CA THR A 136 -16.73 2.28 -19.66
C THR A 136 -16.28 2.53 -21.10
N GLN A 137 -15.41 1.69 -21.65
CA GLN A 137 -14.97 1.80 -23.04
C GLN A 137 -16.13 1.62 -24.03
N ALA A 138 -17.03 0.66 -23.77
CA ALA A 138 -18.23 0.46 -24.57
C ALA A 138 -19.18 1.67 -24.48
N GLY A 139 -19.35 2.25 -23.28
CA GLY A 139 -20.10 3.48 -23.05
C GLY A 139 -19.56 4.66 -23.86
N VAL A 140 -18.26 4.94 -23.74
CA VAL A 140 -17.61 6.03 -24.50
C VAL A 140 -17.75 5.82 -26.00
N ARG A 141 -17.59 4.58 -26.50
CA ARG A 141 -17.78 4.29 -27.92
C ARG A 141 -19.21 4.54 -28.37
N LEU A 142 -20.20 4.18 -27.56
CA LEU A 142 -21.62 4.44 -27.84
C LEU A 142 -21.87 5.94 -27.88
N ASP A 143 -21.41 6.69 -26.87
CA ASP A 143 -21.57 8.14 -26.78
C ASP A 143 -21.01 8.84 -28.03
N LEU A 144 -19.79 8.47 -28.45
CA LEU A 144 -19.18 9.01 -29.67
C LEU A 144 -19.98 8.67 -30.94
N ASN A 145 -20.53 7.46 -31.02
CA ASN A 145 -21.34 7.07 -32.17
C ASN A 145 -22.67 7.83 -32.22
N LEU A 146 -23.33 8.02 -31.07
CA LEU A 146 -24.55 8.81 -30.95
C LEU A 146 -24.28 10.27 -31.30
N GLU A 147 -23.20 10.84 -30.78
CA GLU A 147 -22.80 12.23 -31.05
C GLU A 147 -22.44 12.44 -32.53
N LYS A 148 -21.71 11.50 -33.14
CA LYS A 148 -21.45 11.52 -34.59
C LYS A 148 -22.74 11.45 -35.41
N GLY A 149 -23.70 10.63 -34.96
CA GLY A 149 -25.04 10.56 -35.55
C GLY A 149 -25.76 11.90 -35.47
N ARG A 150 -25.80 12.49 -34.27
CA ARG A 150 -26.41 13.80 -34.02
C ARG A 150 -25.82 14.91 -34.90
N ILE A 151 -24.49 15.01 -34.96
CA ILE A 151 -23.80 16.00 -35.81
C ILE A 151 -24.18 15.82 -37.28
N ARG A 152 -24.26 14.56 -37.76
CA ARG A 152 -24.66 14.28 -39.15
C ARG A 152 -26.09 14.72 -39.43
N ASP A 153 -27.02 14.43 -38.53
CA ASP A 153 -28.44 14.78 -38.71
C ASP A 153 -28.65 16.30 -38.63
N GLU A 154 -27.93 16.99 -37.73
CA GLU A 154 -27.89 18.46 -37.69
C GLU A 154 -27.30 19.05 -38.96
N LEU A 155 -26.20 18.50 -39.46
CA LEU A 155 -25.59 18.93 -40.72
C LEU A 155 -26.55 18.73 -41.90
N SER A 156 -27.21 17.57 -42.00
CA SER A 156 -28.22 17.30 -43.03
C SER A 156 -29.35 18.33 -42.98
N THR A 157 -29.83 18.66 -41.78
CA THR A 157 -30.85 19.69 -41.58
C THR A 157 -30.36 21.07 -42.05
N ARG A 158 -29.10 21.42 -41.77
CA ARG A 158 -28.49 22.67 -42.24
C ARG A 158 -28.36 22.72 -43.76
N VAL A 159 -27.96 21.61 -44.39
CA VAL A 159 -27.86 21.50 -45.86
C VAL A 159 -29.22 21.72 -46.51
N VAL A 160 -30.28 21.12 -45.98
CA VAL A 160 -31.65 21.34 -46.50
C VAL A 160 -32.06 22.81 -46.37
N LYS A 161 -31.80 23.45 -45.22
CA LYS A 161 -32.10 24.88 -45.03
C LYS A 161 -31.30 25.78 -45.97
N LEU A 162 -30.03 25.44 -46.24
CA LEU A 162 -29.21 26.17 -47.19
C LEU A 162 -29.76 26.05 -48.61
N ALA A 163 -30.14 24.85 -49.03
CA ALA A 163 -30.75 24.64 -50.35
C ALA A 163 -32.05 25.43 -50.51
N ASP A 164 -32.92 25.45 -49.49
CA ASP A 164 -34.15 26.25 -49.49
C ASP A 164 -33.84 27.75 -49.64
N VAL A 165 -32.89 28.27 -48.87
CA VAL A 165 -32.45 29.67 -48.99
C VAL A 165 -31.86 29.98 -50.36
N ASP A 166 -31.07 29.07 -50.93
CA ASP A 166 -30.46 29.22 -52.25
C ASP A 166 -31.54 29.32 -53.35
N THR A 167 -32.53 28.43 -53.33
CA THR A 167 -33.68 28.51 -54.26
C THR A 167 -34.48 29.80 -54.08
N ARG A 168 -34.60 30.32 -52.85
CA ARG A 168 -35.27 31.58 -52.58
C ARG A 168 -34.50 32.77 -53.17
N ILE A 169 -33.17 32.77 -53.07
CA ILE A 169 -32.31 33.78 -53.68
C ILE A 169 -32.43 33.73 -55.21
N GLU A 170 -32.38 32.55 -55.82
CA GLU A 170 -32.55 32.41 -57.28
C GLU A 170 -33.91 32.98 -57.75
N ASN A 171 -34.98 32.67 -57.00
CA ASN A 171 -36.30 33.21 -57.28
C ASN A 171 -36.33 34.74 -57.15
N GLU A 172 -35.75 35.32 -56.09
CA GLU A 172 -35.66 36.78 -55.91
C GLU A 172 -34.85 37.44 -57.04
N ILE A 173 -33.75 36.81 -57.49
CA ILE A 173 -32.96 37.30 -58.64
C ILE A 173 -33.79 37.27 -59.93
N GLY A 174 -34.54 36.19 -60.19
CA GLY A 174 -35.42 36.08 -61.36
C GLY A 174 -36.53 37.14 -61.37
N LEU A 175 -37.14 37.41 -60.21
CA LEU A 175 -38.11 38.49 -60.02
C LEU A 175 -37.48 39.85 -60.29
N LEU A 176 -36.30 40.13 -59.72
CA LEU A 176 -35.57 41.38 -59.94
C LEU A 176 -35.24 41.58 -61.42
N ARG A 177 -34.79 40.53 -62.12
CA ARG A 177 -34.52 40.58 -63.56
C ARG A 177 -35.77 40.93 -64.37
N THR A 178 -36.88 40.28 -64.08
CA THR A 178 -38.17 40.55 -64.75
C THR A 178 -38.62 41.99 -64.49
N SER A 179 -38.51 42.47 -63.25
CA SER A 179 -38.85 43.84 -62.89
C SER A 179 -37.97 44.87 -63.62
N MET A 180 -36.68 44.57 -63.78
CA MET A 180 -35.73 45.41 -64.52
C MET A 180 -36.08 45.46 -66.02
N GLU A 181 -36.46 44.33 -66.63
CA GLU A 181 -36.90 44.28 -68.03
C GLU A 181 -38.17 45.10 -68.24
N ALA A 182 -39.13 45.04 -67.31
CA ALA A 182 -40.32 45.88 -67.34
C ALA A 182 -39.98 47.38 -67.23
N VAL A 183 -39.05 47.76 -66.33
CA VAL A 183 -38.58 49.15 -66.20
C VAL A 183 -37.93 49.63 -67.51
N LYS A 184 -37.09 48.82 -68.15
CA LYS A 184 -36.49 49.17 -69.46
C LYS A 184 -37.56 49.40 -70.53
N PHE A 185 -38.59 48.55 -70.59
CA PHE A 185 -39.68 48.70 -71.55
C PHE A 185 -40.50 49.96 -71.28
N ASN A 186 -40.81 50.26 -70.02
CA ASN A 186 -41.48 51.50 -69.64
C ASN A 186 -40.67 52.73 -70.10
N ILE A 187 -39.36 52.75 -69.88
CA ILE A 187 -38.48 53.85 -70.35
C ILE A 187 -38.56 54.01 -71.87
N LEU A 188 -38.51 52.91 -72.63
CA LEU A 188 -38.65 52.96 -74.09
C LEU A 188 -40.01 53.52 -74.52
N GLN A 189 -41.11 53.10 -73.88
CA GLN A 189 -42.44 53.63 -74.15
C GLN A 189 -42.52 55.14 -73.87
N TYR A 190 -41.98 55.59 -72.73
CA TYR A 190 -41.90 57.02 -72.42
C TYR A 190 -41.10 57.78 -73.49
N ALA A 191 -39.97 57.24 -73.95
CA ALA A 191 -39.18 57.85 -75.02
C ALA A 191 -39.98 57.98 -76.33
N PHE A 192 -40.70 56.92 -76.75
CA PHE A 192 -41.58 56.97 -77.92
C PHE A 192 -42.70 58.00 -77.76
N ALA A 193 -43.34 58.06 -76.58
CA ALA A 193 -44.39 59.04 -76.30
C ALA A 193 -43.89 60.48 -76.39
N VAL A 194 -42.69 60.76 -75.85
CA VAL A 194 -42.06 62.09 -75.93
C VAL A 194 -41.72 62.44 -77.38
N MET A 195 -41.06 61.55 -78.13
CA MET A 195 -40.73 61.79 -79.54
C MET A 195 -41.98 62.04 -80.40
N SER A 196 -43.04 61.23 -80.21
CA SER A 196 -44.31 61.41 -80.93
C SER A 196 -44.99 62.72 -80.53
N GLY A 197 -44.95 63.11 -79.26
CA GLY A 197 -45.50 64.38 -78.77
C GLY A 197 -44.78 65.58 -79.37
N THR A 198 -43.43 65.58 -79.37
CA THR A 198 -42.63 66.64 -80.01
C THR A 198 -42.87 66.68 -81.51
N GLY A 199 -42.94 65.53 -82.18
CA GLY A 199 -43.26 65.45 -83.61
C GLY A 199 -44.64 66.04 -83.94
N ALA A 200 -45.66 65.73 -83.14
CA ALA A 200 -47.00 66.30 -83.31
C ALA A 200 -47.01 67.83 -83.11
N LEU A 201 -46.29 68.34 -82.11
CA LEU A 201 -46.14 69.78 -81.89
C LEU A 201 -45.42 70.47 -83.07
N LEU A 202 -44.37 69.86 -83.61
CA LEU A 202 -43.63 70.39 -84.75
C LEU A 202 -44.51 70.43 -86.01
N LEU A 203 -45.28 69.38 -86.27
CA LEU A 203 -46.26 69.34 -87.35
C LEU A 203 -47.36 70.40 -87.17
N ALA A 204 -47.86 70.58 -85.94
CA ALA A 204 -48.84 71.62 -85.64
C ALA A 204 -48.26 73.03 -85.87
N TYR A 205 -47.01 73.27 -85.49
CA TYR A 205 -46.30 74.53 -85.75
C TYR A 205 -46.12 74.79 -87.25
N LEU A 206 -45.64 73.81 -88.02
CA LEU A 206 -45.50 73.93 -89.47
C LEU A 206 -46.86 74.22 -90.14
N ARG A 207 -47.94 73.58 -89.66
CA ARG A 207 -49.29 73.84 -90.16
C ARG A 207 -49.78 75.26 -89.85
N MET A 208 -49.47 75.80 -88.68
CA MET A 208 -49.83 77.17 -88.29
C MET A 208 -49.09 78.22 -89.14
N PHE A 209 -47.86 77.93 -89.56
CA PHE A 209 -47.05 78.82 -90.41
C PHE A 209 -47.30 78.67 -91.92
N ALA A 210 -47.86 77.53 -92.35
CA ALA A 210 -48.24 77.26 -93.75
C ALA A 210 -49.67 77.76 -94.10
N HIS A 211 -50.39 78.31 -93.13
CA HIS A 211 -51.64 79.07 -93.29
C HIS A 211 -51.37 80.56 -93.09
#